data_AF-A0A6A6DJ45-F1
#
_entry.id   AF-A0A6A6DJ45-F1
#
_cell.length_a   1.000
_cell.length_b   1.000
_cell.length_c   1.000
_cell.angle_alpha   90.00
_cell.angle_beta   90.00
_cell.angle_gamma   90.00
#
_symmetry.space_group_name_H-M   'P 1'
#
loop_
_entity.id
_entity.type
_entity.pdbx_description
1 polymer ?
#
loop_
_entity_poly.entity_id
_entity_poly.type
_entity_poly.pdbx_seq_one_letter_code
_entity_poly.pdbx_strand_id
1 'polypeptide(L)'
;MASNYSIYGIAVFWFLSVPPHLYALFILAKANDCEDKTAKWATFEKLELVSKNGFENLPLSGAAVILGNMATIASGTMNASTVAFVGFRIAYWAAYVKSMIHKTFFGTGFWFLSVIPPLYLIAASGGRLQKEQLIRI
;
A
#
# COMPACT_ATOMS: atom_id res chain seq x y z
N MET A 1 -5.53 8.34 -26.73
CA MET A 1 -4.94 8.60 -25.40
C MET A 1 -5.42 7.52 -24.45
N ALA A 2 -4.55 6.88 -23.67
CA ALA A 2 -4.98 5.88 -22.69
C ALA A 2 -5.65 6.59 -21.49
N SER A 3 -6.75 6.04 -21.00
CA SER A 3 -7.46 6.56 -19.83
C SER A 3 -6.59 6.46 -18.57
N ASN A 4 -6.66 7.47 -17.70
CA ASN A 4 -5.94 7.47 -16.43
C ASN A 4 -6.85 6.91 -15.31
N TYR A 5 -6.44 5.79 -14.73
CA TYR A 5 -7.17 5.10 -13.66
C TYR A 5 -6.45 5.18 -12.31
N SER A 6 -5.31 5.88 -12.23
CA SER A 6 -4.45 5.91 -11.05
C SER A 6 -5.19 6.40 -9.80
N ILE A 7 -6.16 7.30 -9.96
CA ILE A 7 -6.93 7.88 -8.85
C ILE A 7 -7.77 6.83 -8.12
N TYR A 8 -8.32 5.85 -8.85
CA TYR A 8 -9.08 4.73 -8.26
C TYR A 8 -8.17 3.82 -7.42
N GLY A 9 -6.86 3.81 -7.69
CA GLY A 9 -5.88 3.08 -6.91
C GLY A 9 -5.85 3.48 -5.43
N ILE A 10 -6.21 4.73 -5.09
CA ILE A 10 -6.29 5.19 -3.70
C ILE A 10 -7.41 4.45 -2.98
N ALA A 11 -8.61 4.41 -3.57
CA ALA A 11 -9.75 3.71 -3.00
C ALA A 11 -9.51 2.20 -2.92
N VAL A 12 -8.97 1.60 -4.01
CA VAL A 12 -8.60 0.19 -4.04
C VAL A 12 -7.61 -0.15 -2.92
N PHE A 13 -6.59 0.68 -2.69
CA PHE A 13 -5.60 0.43 -1.66
C PHE A 13 -6.14 0.60 -0.24
N TRP A 14 -7.06 1.56 -0.03
CA TRP A 14 -7.79 1.68 1.23
C TRP A 14 -8.58 0.41 1.53
N PHE A 15 -9.37 -0.07 0.55
CA PHE A 15 -10.12 -1.32 0.71
C PHE A 15 -9.21 -2.53 0.90
N LEU A 16 -8.02 -2.55 0.31
CA LEU A 16 -7.04 -3.62 0.53
C LEU A 16 -6.48 -3.64 1.96
N SER A 17 -6.46 -2.49 2.64
CA SER A 17 -5.89 -2.36 4.00
C SER A 17 -6.87 -2.80 5.10
N VAL A 18 -8.17 -2.92 4.80
CA VAL A 18 -9.23 -3.26 5.76
C VAL A 18 -9.34 -4.77 6.08
N PRO A 19 -9.27 -5.71 5.12
CA PRO A 19 -9.44 -7.15 5.38
C PRO A 19 -8.56 -7.74 6.50
N PRO A 20 -7.27 -7.40 6.64
CA PRO A 20 -6.47 -7.89 7.76
C PRO A 20 -7.06 -7.49 9.12
N HIS A 21 -7.55 -6.25 9.26
CA HIS A 21 -8.19 -5.76 10.48
C HIS A 21 -9.46 -6.53 10.81
N LEU A 22 -10.36 -6.70 9.81
CA LEU A 22 -11.60 -7.46 10.01
C LEU A 22 -11.31 -8.91 10.41
N TYR A 23 -10.29 -9.52 9.81
CA TYR A 23 -9.89 -10.88 10.17
C TYR A 23 -9.26 -10.95 11.56
N ALA A 24 -8.50 -9.93 11.97
CA ALA A 24 -7.96 -9.82 13.32
C ALA A 24 -9.09 -9.79 14.36
N LEU A 25 -10.10 -8.92 14.17
CA LEU A 25 -11.26 -8.82 15.06
C LEU A 25 -12.03 -10.14 15.16
N PHE A 26 -12.17 -10.86 14.04
CA PHE A 26 -12.81 -12.18 14.04
C PHE A 26 -12.04 -13.22 14.86
N ILE A 27 -10.70 -13.25 14.75
CA ILE A 27 -9.87 -14.14 15.56
C ILE A 27 -9.95 -13.78 17.04
N LEU A 28 -9.95 -12.48 17.36
CA LEU A 28 -10.06 -12.00 18.73
C LEU A 28 -11.40 -12.39 19.37
N ALA A 29 -12.50 -12.20 18.65
CA ALA A 29 -13.83 -12.64 19.10
C ALA A 29 -13.83 -14.14 19.45
N LYS A 30 -13.24 -14.97 18.58
CA LYS A 30 -13.08 -16.42 18.82
C LYS A 30 -12.06 -16.78 19.90
N ALA A 31 -11.18 -15.88 20.31
CA ALA A 31 -10.19 -16.14 21.35
C ALA A 31 -10.77 -15.95 22.75
N ASN A 32 -11.82 -15.14 22.89
CA ASN A 32 -12.46 -14.90 24.18
C ASN A 32 -13.05 -16.17 24.80
N ASP A 33 -13.48 -17.12 23.96
CA ASP A 33 -14.06 -18.40 24.39
C ASP A 33 -13.01 -19.49 24.68
N CYS A 34 -11.71 -19.20 24.57
CA CYS A 34 -10.64 -20.18 24.72
C CYS A 34 -9.90 -20.02 26.04
N GLU A 35 -9.50 -21.13 26.64
CA GLU A 35 -8.66 -21.14 27.84
C GLU A 35 -7.21 -20.74 27.49
N ASP A 36 -6.64 -21.30 26.43
CA ASP A 36 -5.36 -20.84 25.86
C ASP A 36 -5.58 -19.83 24.72
N LYS A 37 -5.24 -18.58 24.99
CA LYS A 37 -5.41 -17.43 24.08
C LYS A 37 -4.14 -17.08 23.32
N THR A 38 -3.01 -17.68 23.67
CA THR A 38 -1.66 -17.22 23.30
C THR A 38 -1.44 -17.22 21.79
N ALA A 39 -1.74 -18.33 21.12
CA ALA A 39 -1.56 -18.46 19.67
C ALA A 39 -2.52 -17.55 18.87
N LYS A 40 -3.75 -17.38 19.36
CA LYS A 40 -4.74 -16.50 18.72
C LYS A 40 -4.37 -15.04 18.86
N TRP A 41 -3.87 -14.64 20.04
CA TRP A 41 -3.38 -13.29 20.28
C TRP A 41 -2.17 -12.94 19.40
N ALA A 42 -1.20 -13.86 19.28
CA ALA A 42 -0.06 -13.67 18.37
C ALA A 42 -0.48 -13.53 16.89
N THR A 43 -1.59 -14.17 16.49
CA THR A 43 -2.13 -14.03 15.13
C THR A 43 -2.88 -12.70 14.96
N PHE A 44 -3.65 -12.29 15.96
CA PHE A 44 -4.32 -10.98 16.02
C PHE A 44 -3.33 -9.84 15.86
N GLU A 45 -2.25 -9.81 16.67
CA GLU A 45 -1.24 -8.77 16.61
C GLU A 45 -0.59 -8.67 15.23
N LYS A 46 -0.28 -9.81 14.59
CA LYS A 46 0.28 -9.82 13.24
C LYS A 46 -0.66 -9.22 12.20
N LEU A 47 -1.94 -9.57 12.24
CA LEU A 47 -2.93 -9.04 11.29
C LEU A 47 -3.17 -7.54 11.50
N GLU A 48 -3.17 -7.08 12.75
CA GLU A 48 -3.22 -5.65 13.08
C GLU A 48 -2.00 -4.90 12.54
N LEU A 49 -0.79 -5.47 12.68
CA LEU A 49 0.42 -4.86 12.14
C LEU A 49 0.36 -4.72 10.61
N VAL A 50 -0.18 -5.72 9.91
CA VAL A 50 -0.33 -5.67 8.44
C VAL A 50 -1.36 -4.61 8.03
N SER A 51 -2.49 -4.52 8.73
CA SER A 51 -3.51 -3.49 8.51
C SER A 51 -2.92 -2.08 8.70
N LYS A 52 -2.25 -1.85 9.85
CA LYS A 52 -1.61 -0.58 10.18
C LYS A 52 -0.57 -0.20 9.13
N ASN A 53 0.27 -1.13 8.70
CA ASN A 53 1.23 -0.88 7.62
C ASN A 53 0.54 -0.45 6.32
N GLY A 54 -0.61 -1.06 5.99
CA GLY A 54 -1.46 -0.66 4.88
C GLY A 54 -1.84 0.81 4.97
N PHE A 55 -2.46 1.20 6.08
CA PHE A 55 -2.89 2.58 6.33
C PHE A 55 -1.75 3.59 6.42
N GLU A 56 -0.59 3.23 6.97
CA GLU A 56 0.59 4.10 7.06
C GLU A 56 1.17 4.49 5.70
N ASN A 57 1.02 3.65 4.66
CA ASN A 57 1.50 3.97 3.31
C ASN A 57 0.44 4.63 2.43
N LEU A 58 -0.79 4.71 2.91
CA LEU A 58 -1.91 5.31 2.19
C LEU A 58 -1.66 6.80 1.89
N PRO A 59 -1.16 7.62 2.85
CA PRO A 59 -0.77 9.00 2.57
C PRO A 59 0.33 9.11 1.51
N LEU A 60 1.34 8.24 1.55
CA LEU A 60 2.44 8.26 0.57
C LEU A 60 1.94 7.97 -0.85
N SER A 61 1.15 6.90 -1.02
CA SER A 61 0.58 6.55 -2.32
C SER A 61 -0.45 7.58 -2.79
N GLY A 62 -1.29 8.08 -1.88
CA GLY A 62 -2.29 9.10 -2.19
C GLY A 62 -1.64 10.39 -2.68
N ALA A 63 -0.64 10.88 -1.94
CA ALA A 63 0.12 12.06 -2.32
C ALA A 63 0.81 11.88 -3.69
N ALA A 64 1.46 10.74 -3.92
CA ALA A 64 2.11 10.44 -5.19
C ALA A 64 1.14 10.46 -6.38
N VAL A 65 -0.03 9.84 -6.23
CA VAL A 65 -1.06 9.81 -7.29
C VAL A 65 -1.63 11.20 -7.55
N ILE A 66 -1.92 11.98 -6.50
CA ILE A 66 -2.44 13.35 -6.63
C ILE A 66 -1.40 14.24 -7.31
N LEU A 67 -0.17 14.26 -6.81
CA LEU A 67 0.92 15.07 -7.37
C LEU A 67 1.22 14.68 -8.83
N GLY A 68 1.23 13.39 -9.15
CA GLY A 68 1.46 12.92 -10.52
C GLY A 68 0.38 13.36 -11.50
N ASN A 69 -0.88 13.39 -11.06
CA ASN A 69 -1.98 13.93 -11.86
C ASN A 69 -1.85 15.46 -12.03
N MET A 70 -1.53 16.19 -10.95
CA MET A 70 -1.32 17.64 -11.01
C MET A 70 -0.15 18.03 -11.93
N ALA A 71 0.92 17.24 -11.93
CA ALA A 71 2.09 17.40 -12.79
C ALA A 71 1.91 16.82 -14.21
N THR A 72 0.68 16.47 -14.58
CA THR A 72 0.27 15.96 -15.89
C THR A 72 1.13 14.79 -16.40
N ILE A 73 1.58 13.91 -15.50
CA ILE A 73 2.36 12.71 -15.87
C ILE A 73 1.53 11.85 -16.83
N ALA A 74 2.21 11.25 -17.82
CA ALA A 74 1.56 10.42 -18.82
C ALA A 74 0.73 9.31 -18.17
N SER A 75 -0.50 9.10 -18.65
CA SER A 75 -1.45 8.14 -18.06
C SER A 75 -0.92 6.71 -18.01
N GLY A 76 -0.11 6.30 -19.01
CA GLY A 76 0.57 5.01 -19.00
C GLY A 76 1.50 4.84 -17.80
N THR A 77 2.32 5.85 -17.49
CA THR A 77 3.23 5.84 -16.34
C THR A 77 2.44 5.87 -15.03
N MET A 78 1.41 6.71 -14.93
CA MET A 78 0.55 6.79 -13.75
C MET A 78 -0.10 5.44 -13.44
N ASN A 79 -0.74 4.81 -14.44
CA ASN A 79 -1.39 3.52 -14.28
C ASN A 79 -0.40 2.42 -13.92
N ALA A 80 0.74 2.35 -14.62
CA ALA A 80 1.76 1.34 -14.35
C ALA A 80 2.33 1.46 -12.94
N SER A 81 2.65 2.67 -12.48
CA SER A 81 3.16 2.91 -11.13
C SER A 81 2.12 2.58 -10.06
N THR A 82 0.86 2.96 -10.24
CA THR A 82 -0.21 2.63 -9.30
C THR A 82 -0.49 1.13 -9.24
N VAL A 83 -0.55 0.44 -10.39
CA VAL A 83 -0.73 -1.02 -10.44
C VAL A 83 0.46 -1.73 -9.80
N ALA A 84 1.69 -1.30 -10.07
CA ALA A 84 2.88 -1.85 -9.44
C ALA A 84 2.83 -1.71 -7.92
N PHE A 85 2.48 -0.52 -7.41
CA PHE A 85 2.29 -0.27 -5.99
C PHE A 85 1.26 -1.24 -5.39
N VAL A 86 0.03 -1.26 -5.92
CA VAL A 86 -1.05 -2.12 -5.40
C VAL A 86 -0.68 -3.60 -5.50
N GLY A 87 -0.08 -4.03 -6.62
CA GLY A 87 0.36 -5.41 -6.84
C GLY A 87 1.40 -5.86 -5.81
N PHE A 88 2.41 -5.04 -5.53
CA PHE A 88 3.39 -5.34 -4.49
C PHE A 88 2.77 -5.33 -3.09
N ARG A 89 1.73 -4.52 -2.83
CA ARG A 89 0.99 -4.55 -1.57
C ARG A 89 0.17 -5.82 -1.38
N ILE A 90 -0.45 -6.32 -2.44
CA ILE A 90 -1.13 -7.63 -2.43
C ILE A 90 -0.11 -8.75 -2.19
N ALA A 91 1.06 -8.69 -2.84
CA ALA A 91 2.13 -9.68 -2.65
C ALA A 91 2.68 -9.64 -1.21
N TYR A 92 2.90 -8.45 -0.65
CA TYR A 92 3.28 -8.27 0.74
C TYR A 92 2.25 -8.90 1.68
N TRP A 93 0.97 -8.58 1.50
CA TRP A 93 -0.12 -9.15 2.30
C TRP A 93 -0.16 -10.69 2.22
N ALA A 94 -0.11 -11.24 1.00
CA ALA A 94 -0.12 -12.68 0.77
C ALA A 94 1.10 -13.39 1.39
N ALA A 95 2.28 -12.78 1.29
CA ALA A 95 3.50 -13.29 1.93
C ALA A 95 3.37 -13.30 3.45
N TYR A 96 2.79 -12.25 4.03
CA TYR A 96 2.62 -12.12 5.49
C TYR A 96 1.58 -13.10 6.05
N VAL A 97 0.48 -13.33 5.33
CA VAL A 97 -0.56 -14.29 5.74
C VAL A 97 -0.09 -15.73 5.60
N LYS A 98 0.63 -16.09 4.52
CA LYS A 98 1.09 -17.46 4.28
C LYS A 98 2.34 -17.84 5.07
N SER A 99 3.26 -16.90 5.29
CA SER A 99 4.53 -17.17 5.97
C SER A 99 4.38 -16.99 7.49
N MET A 100 3.62 -17.85 8.16
CA MET A 100 3.41 -17.74 9.61
C MET A 100 4.65 -18.07 10.46
N ILE A 101 5.74 -18.59 9.90
CA ILE A 101 6.88 -19.12 10.67
C ILE A 101 8.20 -18.88 9.85
N HIS A 102 9.07 -17.98 10.33
CA HIS A 102 10.50 -17.78 9.95
C HIS A 102 10.96 -17.07 8.65
N LYS A 103 10.11 -16.56 7.74
CA LYS A 103 10.61 -15.87 6.51
C LYS A 103 10.29 -14.37 6.43
N THR A 104 10.65 -13.63 7.48
CA THR A 104 10.51 -12.15 7.59
C THR A 104 11.14 -11.37 6.42
N PHE A 105 12.14 -11.95 5.74
CA PHE A 105 12.88 -11.29 4.66
C PHE A 105 12.03 -10.97 3.41
N PHE A 106 11.10 -11.86 3.03
CA PHE A 106 10.26 -11.64 1.84
C PHE A 106 9.26 -10.50 2.04
N GLY A 107 8.69 -10.39 3.24
CA GLY A 107 7.80 -9.29 3.60
C GLY A 107 8.51 -7.93 3.49
N THR A 108 9.71 -7.81 4.04
CA THR A 108 10.51 -6.59 3.93
C THR A 108 10.88 -6.25 2.48
N GLY A 109 11.24 -7.25 1.67
CA GLY A 109 11.52 -7.04 0.25
C GLY A 109 10.33 -6.49 -0.54
N PHE A 110 9.15 -7.10 -0.41
CA PHE A 110 7.93 -6.60 -1.06
C PHE A 110 7.49 -5.24 -0.52
N TRP A 111 7.71 -4.98 0.77
CA TRP A 111 7.48 -3.66 1.34
C TRP A 111 8.35 -2.62 0.64
N PHE A 112 9.68 -2.81 0.57
CA PHE A 112 10.59 -1.87 -0.11
C PHE A 112 10.24 -1.68 -1.59
N LEU A 113 9.97 -2.76 -2.32
CA LEU A 113 9.60 -2.68 -3.73
C LEU A 113 8.30 -1.91 -3.96
N SER A 114 7.34 -2.02 -3.03
CA SER A 114 6.09 -1.28 -3.10
C SER A 114 6.29 0.23 -2.95
N VAL A 115 7.30 0.70 -2.20
CA VAL A 115 7.50 2.14 -1.95
C VAL A 115 8.15 2.85 -3.14
N ILE A 116 8.82 2.12 -4.03
CA ILE A 116 9.57 2.69 -5.16
C ILE A 116 8.64 3.43 -6.15
N PRO A 117 7.53 2.84 -6.66
CA PRO A 117 6.63 3.56 -7.57
C PRO A 117 6.09 4.90 -7.06
N PRO A 118 5.54 5.03 -5.83
CA PRO A 118 5.06 6.32 -5.35
C PRO A 118 6.19 7.34 -5.15
N LEU A 119 7.38 6.92 -4.68
CA LEU A 119 8.54 7.81 -4.58
C LEU A 119 9.00 8.31 -5.96
N TYR A 120 9.01 7.43 -6.96
CA TYR A 120 9.30 7.79 -8.34
C TYR A 120 8.30 8.83 -8.87
N LEU A 121 6.99 8.63 -8.65
CA LEU A 121 5.96 9.58 -9.07
C LEU A 121 6.14 10.95 -8.41
N ILE A 122 6.45 10.99 -7.11
CA ILE A 122 6.71 12.25 -6.39
C ILE A 122 7.91 12.98 -7.01
N ALA A 123 9.02 12.29 -7.23
CA ALA A 123 10.22 12.88 -7.82
C ALA A 123 9.97 13.39 -9.26
N ALA A 124 9.28 12.57 -10.09
CA ALA A 124 8.90 12.93 -11.44
C ALA A 124 7.96 14.15 -11.48
N SER A 125 7.03 14.24 -10.51
CA SER A 125 6.11 15.36 -10.38
C SER A 125 6.85 16.65 -10.04
N GLY A 126 7.76 16.60 -9.06
CA GLY A 126 8.57 17.76 -8.65
C GLY A 126 9.37 18.35 -9.82
N GLY A 127 10.03 17.50 -10.61
CA GLY A 127 10.80 17.95 -11.77
C GLY A 127 9.96 18.58 -12.89
N ARG A 128 8.67 18.24 -13.02
CA ARG A 128 7.76 18.86 -13.99
C ARG A 128 7.16 20.16 -13.47
N LEU A 129 6.66 20.16 -12.23
CA LEU A 129 6.08 21.35 -11.61
C LEU A 129 7.08 22.50 -11.53
N GLN A 130 8.35 22.20 -11.23
CA GLN A 130 9.41 23.21 -11.22
C GLN A 130 9.60 23.85 -12.61
N LYS A 131 9.61 23.06 -13.68
CA LYS A 131 9.74 23.57 -15.06
C LYS A 131 8.56 24.45 -15.45
N GLU A 132 7.35 24.05 -15.09
CA GLU A 132 6.15 24.85 -15.35
C GLU A 132 6.17 26.18 -14.60
N GLN A 133 6.67 26.22 -13.36
CA GLN A 133 6.82 27.46 -12.61
C GLN A 133 7.83 28.41 -13.24
N LEU A 134 8.95 27.90 -13.75
CA LEU A 134 9.98 28.71 -14.41
C LEU A 134 9.49 29.38 -15.72
N ILE A 135 8.53 28.77 -16.42
CA ILE A 135 7.98 29.33 -17.67
C ILE A 135 6.95 30.44 -17.39
N ARG A 136 6.41 30.51 -16.16
CA ARG A 136 5.38 31.48 -15.77
C ARG A 136 5.92 32.79 -15.19
N ILE A 137 7.25 32.93 -15.06
CA ILE A 137 7.95 34.14 -14.57
C ILE A 137 8.59 34.84 -15.77
#